data_AF-F4IC62-F1
#
_entry.id   AF-F4IC62-F1
#
_cell.length_a   1.000
_cell.length_b   1.000
_cell.length_c   1.000
_cell.angle_alpha   90.00
_cell.angle_beta   90.00
_cell.angle_gamma   90.00
#
_symmetry.space_group_name_H-M   'P 1'
#
loop_
_entity.id
_entity.type
_entity.pdbx_description
1 polymer ?
#
loop_
_entity_poly.entity_id
_entity_poly.type
_entity_poly.pdbx_seq_one_letter_code
_entity_poly.pdbx_strand_id
1 'polypeptide(L)'
;MERTTVILFVFFLLSVAMCSLHSFSSVAISFRTQKYVNTSLVHRLSPIGYRNYPLPWAVTSIDEIPPNAVRRKIDRNWRGGFSLGVDLGLSRTGIAISKGYTVKPLTVLKSRGQKLETRLLEIAEEEEADEFIIGLPRSSDGKETIQSNKIRSVAGRLAIQAAERGWRVYVFDEHGTTSEASDRMIVMGLSKSERQNRSDAYAAVILLERYFSTQGLGIEIILPKSLELQAKIKNGAPVDPDFNPENLEEYYTF
;
A
#
# COMPACT_ATOMS: atom_id res chain seq x y z
N MET A 1 44.67 13.82 30.79
CA MET A 1 45.43 13.90 29.53
C MET A 1 44.45 13.65 28.40
N GLU A 2 43.63 14.64 28.05
CA GLU A 2 43.87 15.71 27.05
C GLU A 2 43.57 15.28 25.60
N ARG A 3 42.90 16.21 24.89
CA ARG A 3 42.55 16.30 23.45
C ARG A 3 41.19 15.67 23.12
N THR A 4 40.05 16.38 23.10
CA THR A 4 39.67 17.70 22.53
C THR A 4 39.84 17.78 21.01
N THR A 5 38.73 17.71 20.27
CA THR A 5 38.59 18.30 18.93
C THR A 5 37.18 18.85 18.80
N VAL A 6 37.12 20.14 18.49
CA VAL A 6 35.95 21.03 18.41
C VAL A 6 35.56 21.16 16.95
N ILE A 7 34.28 21.07 16.62
CA ILE A 7 33.72 21.74 15.43
C ILE A 7 32.44 22.47 15.84
N LEU A 8 32.50 23.77 15.61
CA LEU A 8 31.61 24.85 15.96
C LEU A 8 30.86 25.27 14.67
N PHE A 9 29.53 25.39 14.71
CA PHE A 9 28.80 26.23 13.75
C PHE A 9 27.73 27.06 14.46
N VAL A 10 27.74 28.34 14.14
CA VAL A 10 27.27 29.49 14.91
C VAL A 10 26.02 30.10 14.26
N PHE A 11 25.02 30.37 15.09
CA PHE A 11 24.03 31.48 15.09
C PHE A 11 23.43 32.01 13.77
N PHE A 12 22.08 32.07 13.75
CA PHE A 12 21.36 33.30 13.38
C PHE A 12 20.04 33.41 14.18
N LEU A 13 19.92 34.48 14.97
CA LEU A 13 18.76 34.87 15.79
C LEU A 13 18.18 36.19 15.26
N LEU A 14 16.85 36.31 15.41
CA LEU A 14 16.02 37.51 15.56
C LEU A 14 15.92 38.54 14.40
N SER A 15 14.68 38.76 13.95
CA SER A 15 14.07 40.10 13.98
C SER A 15 12.53 40.02 13.91
N VAL A 16 11.87 40.71 14.83
CA VAL A 16 10.42 40.91 14.99
C VAL A 16 10.09 42.32 14.48
N ALA A 17 9.04 42.50 13.67
CA ALA A 17 8.36 43.80 13.57
C ALA A 17 6.92 43.67 13.03
N MET A 18 5.99 44.29 13.76
CA MET A 18 4.56 44.41 13.52
C MET A 18 4.23 45.46 12.45
N CYS A 19 3.15 45.27 11.67
CA CYS A 19 2.24 46.36 11.27
C CYS A 19 0.91 45.85 10.67
N SER A 20 -0.10 45.90 11.52
CA SER A 20 -1.52 46.23 11.36
C SER A 20 -2.07 46.78 10.01
N LEU A 21 -3.27 46.28 9.69
CA LEU A 21 -4.52 47.00 9.35
C LEU A 21 -4.94 47.29 7.88
N HIS A 22 -6.23 46.98 7.67
CA HIS A 22 -7.25 47.50 6.72
C HIS A 22 -7.60 46.72 5.43
N SER A 23 -8.86 46.25 5.47
CA SER A 23 -9.81 45.77 4.45
C SER A 23 -9.79 46.51 3.11
N PHE A 24 -10.17 45.82 2.01
CA PHE A 24 -11.33 46.14 1.14
C PHE A 24 -11.39 45.18 -0.08
N SER A 25 -12.55 44.53 -0.22
CA SER A 25 -13.33 44.15 -1.42
C SER A 25 -12.69 43.71 -2.75
N SER A 26 -13.02 42.47 -3.11
CA SER A 26 -13.70 41.99 -4.34
C SER A 26 -13.28 42.44 -5.77
N VAL A 27 -13.22 41.40 -6.64
CA VAL A 27 -13.67 41.32 -8.05
C VAL A 27 -12.59 41.03 -9.13
N ALA A 28 -12.77 39.84 -9.74
CA ALA A 28 -12.59 39.37 -11.11
C ALA A 28 -11.21 39.31 -11.84
N ILE A 29 -10.84 38.05 -12.15
CA ILE A 29 -10.53 37.45 -13.47
C ILE A 29 -9.50 38.15 -14.37
N SER A 30 -8.39 37.45 -14.66
CA SER A 30 -7.89 37.29 -16.05
C SER A 30 -6.93 36.10 -16.18
N PHE A 31 -7.18 35.28 -17.21
CA PHE A 31 -6.33 34.19 -17.67
C PHE A 31 -4.96 34.69 -18.18
N ARG A 32 -3.90 33.89 -18.00
CA ARG A 32 -2.67 33.97 -18.78
C ARG A 32 -2.14 32.57 -19.10
N THR A 33 -2.17 32.24 -20.39
CA THR A 33 -1.56 31.06 -21.00
C THR A 33 -0.03 31.19 -21.07
N GLN A 34 0.71 30.10 -20.87
CA GLN A 34 2.01 29.93 -21.52
C GLN A 34 2.26 28.47 -21.92
N LYS A 35 2.63 28.32 -23.19
CA LYS A 35 2.86 27.11 -23.98
C LYS A 35 4.06 26.30 -23.47
N TYR A 36 4.00 24.97 -23.61
CA TYR A 36 5.08 24.20 -24.24
C TYR A 36 4.51 23.03 -25.05
N VAL A 37 5.02 22.93 -26.27
CA VAL A 37 4.78 21.97 -27.36
C VAL A 37 5.96 20.98 -27.30
N ASN A 38 5.87 19.66 -27.45
CA ASN A 38 5.82 18.98 -28.76
C ASN A 38 5.68 17.44 -28.63
N THR A 39 4.76 16.92 -29.46
CA THR A 39 4.51 15.58 -30.06
C THR A 39 5.44 14.38 -29.82
N SER A 40 4.84 13.18 -29.64
CA SER A 40 4.71 12.18 -30.73
C SER A 40 3.68 11.08 -30.40
N LEU A 41 2.95 10.68 -31.45
CA LEU A 41 1.82 9.74 -31.51
C LEU A 41 2.24 8.26 -31.32
N VAL A 42 1.47 7.50 -30.54
CA VAL A 42 1.08 6.11 -30.90
C VAL A 42 -0.35 5.83 -30.40
N HIS A 43 -1.28 5.71 -31.35
CA HIS A 43 -2.63 5.15 -31.19
C HIS A 43 -2.55 3.62 -30.97
N ARG A 44 -3.30 3.05 -30.01
CA ARG A 44 -4.16 1.86 -30.21
C ARG A 44 -4.84 1.35 -28.92
N LEU A 45 -6.18 1.43 -28.96
CA LEU A 45 -7.18 0.45 -28.50
C LEU A 45 -7.37 0.22 -26.99
N SER A 46 -8.38 0.87 -26.42
CA SER A 46 -9.34 0.23 -25.49
C SER A 46 -10.24 -0.71 -26.31
N PRO A 47 -10.88 -1.78 -25.76
CA PRO A 47 -11.85 -1.65 -24.65
C PRO A 47 -12.06 -2.89 -23.73
N ILE A 48 -12.47 -2.68 -22.48
CA ILE A 48 -13.57 -3.40 -21.79
C ILE A 48 -14.02 -2.48 -20.65
N GLY A 49 -15.29 -2.06 -20.69
CA GLY A 49 -15.84 -1.04 -19.81
C GLY A 49 -16.10 -1.55 -18.39
N TYR A 50 -15.49 -0.90 -17.40
CA TYR A 50 -15.98 -0.90 -16.03
C TYR A 50 -16.81 0.37 -15.82
N ARG A 51 -18.13 0.22 -15.73
CA ARG A 51 -19.09 1.30 -15.54
C ARG A 51 -19.23 1.59 -14.03
N ASN A 52 -18.60 2.70 -13.63
CA ASN A 52 -18.81 3.58 -12.47
C ASN A 52 -19.91 3.26 -11.45
N TYR A 53 -19.56 3.32 -10.16
CA TYR A 53 -19.95 4.45 -9.29
C TYR A 53 -18.81 4.74 -8.29
N PRO A 54 -17.99 5.79 -8.47
CA PRO A 54 -17.14 6.24 -7.38
C PRO A 54 -18.05 6.86 -6.31
N LEU A 55 -17.97 6.37 -5.07
CA LEU A 55 -18.58 7.04 -3.94
C LEU A 55 -18.03 8.49 -3.90
N PRO A 56 -18.83 9.51 -3.54
CA PRO A 56 -18.45 10.93 -3.66
C PRO A 56 -17.17 11.36 -2.92
N TRP A 57 -16.61 10.50 -2.07
CA TRP A 57 -15.39 10.73 -1.30
C TRP A 57 -14.16 9.95 -1.81
N ALA A 58 -14.29 9.21 -2.92
CA ALA A 58 -13.30 8.22 -3.38
C ALA A 58 -12.44 8.68 -4.57
N VAL A 59 -12.18 9.98 -4.74
CA VAL A 59 -11.36 10.49 -5.86
C VAL A 59 -10.14 11.25 -5.34
N THR A 60 -9.34 10.63 -4.48
CA THR A 60 -7.88 10.81 -4.64
C THR A 60 -7.46 9.77 -5.66
N SER A 61 -7.02 10.22 -6.84
CA SER A 61 -6.53 9.27 -7.84
C SER A 61 -5.35 8.50 -7.26
N ILE A 62 -5.10 7.29 -7.78
CA ILE A 62 -3.87 6.52 -7.53
C ILE A 62 -2.60 7.38 -7.70
N ASP A 63 -2.70 8.47 -8.46
CA ASP A 63 -1.60 9.42 -8.65
C ASP A 63 -1.23 10.20 -7.39
N GLU A 64 -2.19 10.47 -6.48
CA GLU A 64 -1.91 11.19 -5.22
C GLU A 64 -1.30 10.27 -4.15
N ILE A 65 -1.70 9.00 -4.13
CA ILE A 65 -1.24 8.02 -3.13
C ILE A 65 -0.85 6.76 -3.91
N PRO A 66 0.32 6.74 -4.59
CA PRO A 66 0.70 5.61 -5.40
C PRO A 66 1.03 4.39 -4.52
N PRO A 67 0.53 3.20 -4.86
CA PRO A 67 0.87 1.95 -4.17
C PRO A 67 2.34 1.57 -4.47
N ASN A 68 2.97 0.76 -3.62
CA ASN A 68 4.40 0.42 -3.75
C ASN A 68 4.78 -0.19 -5.11
N ALA A 69 3.89 -0.98 -5.72
CA ALA A 69 4.11 -1.52 -7.07
C ALA A 69 4.23 -0.41 -8.14
N VAL A 70 3.46 0.68 -8.01
CA VAL A 70 3.56 1.85 -8.89
C VAL A 70 4.82 2.66 -8.59
N ARG A 71 5.15 2.86 -7.30
CA ARG A 71 6.41 3.54 -6.90
C ARG A 71 7.64 2.84 -7.49
N ARG A 72 7.71 1.51 -7.37
CA ARG A 72 8.76 0.66 -7.97
C ARG A 72 8.83 0.75 -9.49
N LYS A 73 7.69 0.91 -10.16
CA LYS A 73 7.64 1.09 -11.62
C LYS A 73 8.26 2.44 -12.02
N ILE A 74 7.92 3.49 -11.29
CA ILE A 74 8.37 4.87 -11.56
C ILE A 74 9.87 4.99 -11.29
N ASP A 75 10.32 4.52 -10.13
CA ASP A 75 11.73 4.51 -9.75
C ASP A 75 12.21 3.07 -9.52
N ARG A 76 12.98 2.56 -10.48
CA ARG A 76 13.55 1.20 -10.43
C ARG A 76 14.58 1.04 -9.30
N ASN A 77 15.12 2.14 -8.77
CA ASN A 77 16.02 2.14 -7.63
C ASN A 77 15.28 2.32 -6.30
N TRP A 78 13.97 2.53 -6.33
CA TRP A 78 13.17 2.61 -5.12
C TRP A 78 13.18 1.24 -4.40
N ARG A 79 13.72 1.24 -3.19
CA ARG A 79 13.85 0.06 -2.32
C ARG A 79 13.01 0.16 -1.05
N GLY A 80 12.41 1.32 -0.80
CA GLY A 80 11.55 1.54 0.36
C GLY A 80 10.21 0.80 0.24
N GLY A 81 9.43 0.85 1.32
CA GLY A 81 8.04 0.39 1.41
C GLY A 81 7.88 -1.12 1.35
N PHE A 82 7.44 -1.70 2.47
CA PHE A 82 7.09 -3.11 2.54
C PHE A 82 5.58 -3.30 2.52
N SER A 83 5.15 -4.38 1.88
CA SER A 83 3.73 -4.63 1.61
C SER A 83 3.28 -5.93 2.24
N LEU A 84 2.26 -5.89 3.09
CA LEU A 84 1.62 -7.08 3.61
C LEU A 84 0.50 -7.54 2.70
N GLY A 85 0.61 -8.77 2.19
CA GLY A 85 -0.46 -9.47 1.48
C GLY A 85 -1.38 -10.15 2.47
N VAL A 86 -2.69 -9.96 2.32
CA VAL A 86 -3.69 -10.50 3.23
C VAL A 86 -4.78 -11.24 2.45
N ASP A 87 -4.82 -12.56 2.59
CA ASP A 87 -5.85 -13.44 2.04
C ASP A 87 -6.94 -13.67 3.10
N LEU A 88 -8.07 -12.95 2.99
CA LEU A 88 -9.15 -12.94 3.99
C LEU A 88 -10.17 -14.06 3.75
N GLY A 89 -9.88 -15.25 4.26
CA GLY A 89 -10.82 -16.37 4.29
C GLY A 89 -11.96 -16.24 5.32
N LEU A 90 -12.84 -17.24 5.37
CA LEU A 90 -13.92 -17.36 6.38
C LEU A 90 -13.43 -17.87 7.74
N SER A 91 -12.53 -18.86 7.68
CA SER A 91 -11.75 -19.53 8.74
C SER A 91 -10.50 -18.88 9.30
N ARG A 92 -9.63 -18.64 8.33
CA ARG A 92 -8.22 -18.36 8.46
C ARG A 92 -7.90 -17.12 7.63
N THR A 93 -6.75 -16.54 7.88
CA THR A 93 -6.25 -15.40 7.13
C THR A 93 -4.79 -15.64 6.82
N GLY A 94 -4.48 -15.81 5.55
CA GLY A 94 -3.11 -15.94 5.07
C GLY A 94 -2.41 -14.60 5.05
N ILE A 95 -1.15 -14.57 5.49
CA ILE A 95 -0.32 -13.37 5.47
C ILE A 95 0.98 -13.68 4.76
N ALA A 96 1.36 -12.78 3.85
CA ALA A 96 2.65 -12.75 3.19
C ALA A 96 3.25 -11.35 3.31
N ILE A 97 4.57 -11.25 3.20
CA ILE A 97 5.29 -9.97 3.22
C ILE A 97 6.12 -9.83 1.96
N SER A 98 6.14 -8.62 1.41
CA SER A 98 7.07 -8.21 0.37
C SER A 98 8.08 -7.22 0.95
N LYS A 99 9.36 -7.58 0.95
CA LYS A 99 10.50 -6.69 1.26
C LYS A 99 11.40 -6.62 0.04
N GLY A 100 11.53 -5.44 -0.58
CA GLY A 100 12.18 -5.35 -1.88
C GLY A 100 11.48 -6.24 -2.93
N TYR A 101 12.25 -6.95 -3.77
CA TYR A 101 11.70 -7.84 -4.80
C TYR A 101 11.25 -9.20 -4.28
N THR A 102 11.47 -9.49 -3.00
CA THR A 102 11.21 -10.78 -2.40
C THR A 102 9.83 -10.80 -1.76
N VAL A 103 9.01 -11.78 -2.15
CA VAL A 103 7.72 -12.09 -1.52
C VAL A 103 7.87 -13.43 -0.81
N LYS A 104 7.49 -13.49 0.47
CA LYS A 104 7.53 -14.74 1.26
C LYS A 104 6.26 -14.93 2.09
N PRO A 105 5.83 -16.19 2.33
CA PRO A 105 4.75 -16.45 3.26
C PRO A 105 5.21 -16.10 4.68
N LEU A 106 4.35 -15.45 5.47
CA LEU A 106 4.66 -15.05 6.83
C LEU A 106 3.96 -15.96 7.85
N THR A 107 2.63 -15.96 7.85
CA THR A 107 1.86 -16.72 8.84
C THR A 107 0.41 -16.93 8.40
N VAL A 108 -0.33 -17.73 9.17
CA VAL A 108 -1.78 -17.89 9.04
C VAL A 108 -2.45 -17.57 10.36
N LEU A 109 -3.28 -16.53 10.38
CA LEU A 109 -4.07 -16.16 11.56
C LEU A 109 -5.41 -16.90 11.59
N LYS A 110 -5.83 -17.28 12.81
CA LYS A 110 -7.17 -17.85 13.09
C LYS A 110 -8.10 -16.85 13.80
N SER A 111 -7.68 -15.59 13.92
CA SER A 111 -8.42 -14.51 14.57
C SER A 111 -9.53 -13.95 13.68
N ARG A 112 -10.54 -13.30 14.26
CA ARG A 112 -11.68 -12.69 13.57
C ARG A 112 -12.05 -11.33 14.14
N GLY A 113 -12.80 -10.54 13.38
CA GLY A 113 -13.27 -9.22 13.78
C GLY A 113 -12.12 -8.29 14.19
N GLN A 114 -12.33 -7.49 15.23
CA GLN A 114 -11.34 -6.54 15.73
C GLN A 114 -10.01 -7.21 16.11
N LYS A 115 -10.03 -8.42 16.68
CA LYS A 115 -8.80 -9.16 17.01
C LYS A 115 -7.96 -9.45 15.77
N LEU A 116 -8.58 -9.70 14.61
CA LEU A 116 -7.83 -9.85 13.36
C LEU A 116 -7.18 -8.53 12.95
N GLU A 117 -7.95 -7.44 12.98
CA GLU A 117 -7.47 -6.10 12.62
C GLU A 117 -6.28 -5.67 13.50
N THR A 118 -6.36 -5.87 14.82
CA THR A 118 -5.24 -5.62 15.74
C THR A 118 -4.01 -6.45 15.40
N ARG A 119 -4.17 -7.77 15.17
CA ARG A 119 -3.05 -8.64 14.81
C ARG A 119 -2.41 -8.25 13.47
N LEU A 120 -3.19 -7.76 12.51
CA LEU A 120 -2.65 -7.27 11.24
C LEU A 120 -1.80 -6.01 11.42
N LEU A 121 -2.25 -5.08 12.29
CA LEU A 121 -1.48 -3.87 12.62
C LEU A 121 -0.19 -4.19 13.38
N GLU A 122 -0.24 -5.13 14.33
CA GLU A 122 0.94 -5.61 15.06
C GLU A 122 1.97 -6.21 14.09
N ILE A 123 1.54 -7.07 13.17
CA ILE A 123 2.42 -7.66 12.17
C ILE A 123 2.99 -6.61 11.21
N ALA A 124 2.20 -5.60 10.84
CA ALA A 124 2.68 -4.51 9.99
C ALA A 124 3.74 -3.66 10.69
N GLU A 125 3.57 -3.41 11.98
CA GLU A 125 4.59 -2.74 12.79
C GLU A 125 5.87 -3.58 12.88
N GLU A 126 5.74 -4.86 13.26
CA GLU A 126 6.86 -5.80 13.40
C GLU A 126 7.65 -6.01 12.09
N GLU A 127 6.95 -5.99 10.95
CA GLU A 127 7.55 -6.19 9.63
C GLU A 127 7.88 -4.88 8.90
N GLU A 128 7.64 -3.72 9.52
CA GLU A 128 7.83 -2.38 8.93
C GLU A 128 7.06 -2.17 7.62
N ALA A 129 5.87 -2.78 7.53
CA ALA A 129 5.01 -2.67 6.35
C ALA A 129 4.20 -1.37 6.36
N ASP A 130 4.27 -0.65 5.23
CA ASP A 130 3.62 0.66 5.05
C ASP A 130 2.36 0.58 4.19
N GLU A 131 2.03 -0.60 3.67
CA GLU A 131 0.76 -0.86 3.01
C GLU A 131 0.25 -2.30 3.18
N PHE A 132 -1.08 -2.43 3.15
CA PHE A 132 -1.79 -3.69 3.10
C PHE A 132 -2.40 -3.89 1.72
N ILE A 133 -2.22 -5.09 1.16
CA ILE A 133 -2.84 -5.55 -0.08
C ILE A 133 -3.80 -6.68 0.29
N ILE A 134 -5.09 -6.38 0.30
CA ILE A 134 -6.14 -7.31 0.73
C ILE A 134 -6.79 -7.94 -0.51
N GLY A 135 -6.83 -9.26 -0.56
CA GLY A 135 -7.51 -9.99 -1.62
C GLY A 135 -9.02 -9.74 -1.61
N LEU A 136 -9.60 -9.50 -2.79
CA LEU A 136 -11.01 -9.22 -2.99
C LEU A 136 -11.61 -10.20 -4.01
N PRO A 137 -12.53 -11.08 -3.59
CA PRO A 137 -13.14 -12.05 -4.50
C PRO A 137 -14.13 -11.33 -5.40
N ARG A 138 -13.87 -11.36 -6.71
CA ARG A 138 -14.79 -10.86 -7.73
C ARG A 138 -15.67 -11.99 -8.26
N SER A 139 -16.93 -11.67 -8.54
CA SER A 139 -17.80 -12.57 -9.31
C SER A 139 -17.32 -12.66 -10.77
N SER A 140 -17.80 -13.67 -11.51
CA SER A 140 -17.50 -13.84 -12.94
C SER A 140 -17.77 -12.57 -13.77
N ASP A 141 -18.74 -11.77 -13.34
CA ASP A 141 -19.17 -10.55 -14.03
C ASP A 141 -18.48 -9.30 -13.47
N GLY A 142 -17.48 -9.45 -12.60
CA GLY A 142 -16.75 -8.36 -11.93
C GLY A 142 -17.54 -7.63 -10.84
N LYS A 143 -18.76 -8.08 -10.51
CA LYS A 143 -19.60 -7.48 -9.45
C LYS A 143 -19.17 -7.90 -8.06
N GLU A 144 -19.48 -7.05 -7.09
CA GLU A 144 -19.33 -7.34 -5.67
C GLU A 144 -20.22 -8.51 -5.23
N THR A 145 -19.68 -9.34 -4.35
CA THR A 145 -20.33 -10.49 -3.72
C THR A 145 -20.58 -10.19 -2.23
N ILE A 146 -21.39 -11.03 -1.57
CA ILE A 146 -21.55 -10.95 -0.10
C ILE A 146 -20.18 -11.06 0.60
N GLN A 147 -19.26 -11.86 0.06
CA GLN A 147 -17.91 -12.01 0.60
C GLN A 147 -17.07 -10.76 0.38
N SER A 148 -17.11 -10.16 -0.81
CA SER A 148 -16.37 -8.91 -1.08
C SER A 148 -16.85 -7.78 -0.17
N ASN A 149 -18.15 -7.69 0.13
CA ASN A 149 -18.70 -6.70 1.06
C ASN A 149 -18.17 -6.89 2.49
N LYS A 150 -18.07 -8.13 2.96
CA LYS A 150 -17.47 -8.45 4.27
C LYS A 150 -16.00 -8.06 4.31
N ILE A 151 -15.25 -8.37 3.26
CA ILE A 151 -13.84 -8.01 3.12
C ILE A 151 -13.65 -6.50 3.12
N ARG A 152 -14.43 -5.75 2.33
CA ARG A 152 -14.39 -4.28 2.34
C ARG A 152 -14.73 -3.68 3.70
N SER A 153 -15.65 -4.30 4.45
CA SER A 153 -15.96 -3.87 5.81
C SER A 153 -14.76 -4.04 6.77
N VAL A 154 -14.05 -5.17 6.69
CA VAL A 154 -12.80 -5.40 7.45
C VAL A 154 -11.71 -4.43 7.00
N ALA A 155 -11.51 -4.29 5.68
CA ALA A 155 -10.52 -3.37 5.10
C ALA A 155 -10.79 -1.92 5.52
N GLY A 156 -12.04 -1.49 5.58
CA GLY A 156 -12.42 -0.13 6.03
C GLY A 156 -12.08 0.13 7.49
N ARG A 157 -12.35 -0.83 8.39
CA ARG A 157 -11.97 -0.69 9.82
C ARG A 157 -10.45 -0.74 10.02
N LEU A 158 -9.76 -1.58 9.26
CA LEU A 158 -8.30 -1.60 9.24
C LEU A 158 -7.73 -0.28 8.73
N ALA A 159 -8.27 0.26 7.63
CA ALA A 159 -7.81 1.51 7.01
C ALA A 159 -7.87 2.70 7.97
N ILE A 160 -8.92 2.79 8.80
CA ILE A 160 -9.03 3.84 9.82
C ILE A 160 -7.85 3.76 10.80
N GLN A 161 -7.55 2.56 11.33
CA GLN A 161 -6.49 2.36 12.32
C GLN A 161 -5.08 2.45 11.71
N ALA A 162 -4.92 1.97 10.47
CA ALA A 162 -3.67 2.03 9.72
C ALA A 162 -3.30 3.48 9.35
N ALA A 163 -4.29 4.30 9.00
CA ALA A 163 -4.09 5.70 8.65
C ALA A 163 -3.54 6.55 9.79
N GLU A 164 -3.76 6.16 11.06
CA GLU A 164 -3.15 6.83 12.22
C GLU A 164 -1.61 6.82 12.16
N ARG A 165 -1.04 5.80 11.50
CA ARG A 165 0.40 5.61 11.27
C ARG A 165 0.85 6.03 9.87
N GLY A 166 -0.06 6.56 9.05
CA GLY A 166 0.20 6.90 7.64
C GLY A 166 0.24 5.69 6.70
N TRP A 167 -0.17 4.50 7.16
CA TRP A 167 -0.18 3.29 6.33
C TRP A 167 -1.38 3.23 5.40
N ARG A 168 -1.19 2.60 4.24
CA ARG A 168 -2.19 2.52 3.17
C ARG A 168 -2.88 1.16 3.17
N VAL A 169 -4.17 1.13 2.91
CA VAL A 169 -4.92 -0.13 2.72
C VAL A 169 -5.50 -0.15 1.33
N TYR A 170 -5.17 -1.19 0.59
CA TYR A 170 -5.66 -1.44 -0.75
C TYR A 170 -6.40 -2.77 -0.82
N VAL A 171 -7.34 -2.86 -1.75
CA VAL A 171 -7.95 -4.12 -2.16
C VAL A 171 -7.56 -4.45 -3.60
N PHE A 172 -7.32 -5.73 -3.87
CA PHE A 172 -6.84 -6.23 -5.16
C PHE A 172 -7.56 -7.54 -5.50
N ASP A 173 -7.82 -7.78 -6.78
CA ASP A 173 -8.51 -8.99 -7.22
C ASP A 173 -7.70 -10.25 -6.87
N GLU A 174 -8.31 -11.17 -6.13
CA GLU A 174 -7.68 -12.41 -5.65
C GLU A 174 -8.05 -13.65 -6.48
N HIS A 175 -8.77 -13.50 -7.58
CA HIS A 175 -9.33 -14.65 -8.31
C HIS A 175 -8.28 -15.74 -8.64
N GLY A 176 -8.48 -16.95 -8.13
CA GLY A 176 -7.63 -18.11 -8.45
C GLY A 176 -6.31 -18.19 -7.66
N THR A 177 -6.05 -17.30 -6.70
CA THR A 177 -4.86 -17.37 -5.84
C THR A 177 -4.75 -18.70 -5.10
N THR A 178 -5.86 -19.26 -4.61
CA THR A 178 -5.89 -20.55 -3.91
C THR A 178 -5.46 -21.72 -4.79
N SER A 179 -5.91 -21.76 -6.05
CA SER A 179 -5.54 -22.84 -6.98
C SER A 179 -4.07 -22.77 -7.33
N GLU A 180 -3.59 -21.57 -7.69
CA GLU A 180 -2.18 -21.36 -8.04
C GLU A 180 -1.25 -21.64 -6.85
N ALA A 181 -1.66 -21.25 -5.63
CA ALA A 181 -0.95 -21.60 -4.40
C ALA A 181 -0.86 -23.11 -4.20
N SER A 182 -1.96 -23.84 -4.41
CA SER A 182 -1.98 -25.30 -4.31
C SER A 182 -1.00 -25.95 -5.30
N ASP A 183 -1.06 -25.53 -6.57
CA ASP A 183 -0.20 -26.06 -7.64
C ASP A 183 1.28 -25.78 -7.35
N ARG A 184 1.61 -24.57 -6.91
CA ARG A 184 2.97 -24.19 -6.51
C ARG A 184 3.50 -25.07 -5.39
N MET A 185 2.71 -25.28 -4.33
CA MET A 185 3.14 -26.10 -3.22
C MET A 185 3.30 -27.58 -3.59
N ILE A 186 2.54 -28.09 -4.58
CA ILE A 186 2.72 -29.44 -5.13
C ILE A 186 4.08 -29.53 -5.83
N VAL A 187 4.41 -28.55 -6.67
CA VAL A 187 5.71 -28.49 -7.38
C VAL A 187 6.87 -28.40 -6.39
N MET A 188 6.71 -27.69 -5.28
CA MET A 188 7.70 -27.63 -4.19
C MET A 188 7.86 -28.94 -3.40
N GLY A 189 7.04 -29.97 -3.67
CA GLY A 189 7.12 -31.25 -2.98
C GLY A 189 6.54 -31.25 -1.57
N LEU A 190 5.73 -30.25 -1.19
CA LEU A 190 5.15 -30.20 0.16
C LEU A 190 4.12 -31.32 0.37
N SER A 191 4.18 -31.95 1.55
CA SER A 191 3.21 -32.96 1.93
C SER A 191 1.78 -32.38 1.97
N LYS A 192 0.76 -33.25 1.85
CA LYS A 192 -0.64 -32.83 1.94
C LYS A 192 -0.94 -32.06 3.24
N SER A 193 -0.32 -32.48 4.35
CA SER A 193 -0.47 -31.81 5.65
C SER A 193 0.13 -30.40 5.65
N GLU A 194 1.35 -30.25 5.14
CA GLU A 194 2.01 -28.95 5.01
C GLU A 194 1.22 -28.01 4.10
N ARG A 195 0.73 -28.52 2.97
CA ARG A 195 -0.13 -27.75 2.05
C ARG A 195 -1.39 -27.25 2.74
N GLN A 196 -2.09 -28.11 3.48
CA GLN A 196 -3.28 -27.70 4.22
C GLN A 196 -2.98 -26.61 5.27
N ASN A 197 -1.82 -26.68 5.91
CA ASN A 197 -1.42 -25.70 6.93
C ASN A 197 -0.99 -24.37 6.31
N ARG A 198 -0.32 -24.39 5.15
CA ARG A 198 0.30 -23.21 4.53
C ARG A 198 -0.50 -22.58 3.39
N SER A 199 -1.58 -23.21 2.93
CA SER A 199 -2.34 -22.79 1.74
C SER A 199 -2.71 -21.31 1.72
N ASP A 200 -3.27 -20.76 2.81
CA ASP A 200 -3.68 -19.35 2.81
C ASP A 200 -2.47 -18.41 2.75
N ALA A 201 -1.38 -18.71 3.46
CA ALA A 201 -0.17 -17.90 3.40
C ALA A 201 0.44 -17.90 1.99
N TYR A 202 0.38 -19.03 1.28
CA TYR A 202 0.78 -19.09 -0.13
C TYR A 202 -0.22 -18.36 -1.05
N ALA A 203 -1.52 -18.38 -0.77
CA ALA A 203 -2.49 -17.57 -1.51
C ALA A 203 -2.16 -16.06 -1.39
N ALA A 204 -1.76 -15.60 -0.20
CA ALA A 204 -1.28 -14.24 0.02
C ALA A 204 0.04 -13.94 -0.72
N VAL A 205 0.93 -14.92 -0.90
CA VAL A 205 2.14 -14.79 -1.75
C VAL A 205 1.73 -14.53 -3.20
N ILE A 206 0.83 -15.38 -3.76
CA ILE A 206 0.34 -15.21 -5.14
C ILE A 206 -0.30 -13.83 -5.32
N LEU A 207 -1.08 -13.38 -4.33
CA LEU A 207 -1.70 -12.05 -4.34
C LEU A 207 -0.67 -10.93 -4.50
N LEU A 208 0.39 -10.93 -3.68
CA LEU A 208 1.46 -9.93 -3.74
C LEU A 208 2.23 -10.00 -5.06
N GLU A 209 2.59 -11.20 -5.52
CA GLU A 209 3.32 -11.36 -6.79
C GLU A 209 2.50 -10.82 -7.97
N ARG A 210 1.19 -11.09 -8.00
CA ARG A 210 0.28 -10.54 -9.02
C ARG A 210 0.18 -9.02 -8.91
N TYR A 211 0.06 -8.49 -7.69
CA TYR A 211 0.05 -7.06 -7.45
C TYR A 211 1.32 -6.37 -8.00
N PHE A 212 2.51 -6.90 -7.72
CA PHE A 212 3.76 -6.33 -8.22
C PHE A 212 3.95 -6.54 -9.74
N SER A 213 3.64 -7.72 -10.27
CA SER A 213 3.80 -8.02 -11.70
C SER A 213 2.84 -7.21 -12.59
N THR A 214 1.62 -6.94 -12.10
CA THR A 214 0.66 -6.05 -12.76
C THR A 214 0.91 -4.57 -12.48
N GLN A 215 1.96 -4.24 -11.70
CA GLN A 215 2.32 -2.87 -11.33
C GLN A 215 1.17 -2.13 -10.62
N GLY A 216 0.36 -2.85 -9.84
CA GLY A 216 -0.82 -2.33 -9.16
C GLY A 216 -2.01 -2.03 -10.09
N LEU A 217 -2.03 -2.55 -11.32
CA LEU A 217 -3.15 -2.31 -12.23
C LEU A 217 -4.47 -2.87 -11.67
N GLY A 218 -5.47 -2.02 -11.49
CA GLY A 218 -6.80 -2.42 -10.99
C GLY A 218 -6.91 -2.49 -9.47
N ILE A 219 -5.86 -2.07 -8.73
CA ILE A 219 -5.92 -1.92 -7.29
C ILE A 219 -6.82 -0.75 -6.89
N GLU A 220 -7.48 -0.87 -5.73
CA GLU A 220 -8.36 0.17 -5.20
C GLU A 220 -7.93 0.55 -3.78
N ILE A 221 -7.77 1.85 -3.51
CA ILE A 221 -7.45 2.33 -2.16
C ILE A 221 -8.71 2.41 -1.30
N ILE A 222 -8.60 2.03 -0.03
CA ILE A 222 -9.65 2.20 0.99
C ILE A 222 -9.29 3.40 1.85
N LEU A 223 -10.01 4.51 1.67
CA LEU A 223 -9.75 5.76 2.40
C LEU A 223 -10.71 5.95 3.58
N PRO A 224 -10.20 6.36 4.75
CA PRO A 224 -11.04 6.86 5.83
C PRO A 224 -11.79 8.12 5.39
N LYS A 225 -13.00 8.35 5.94
CA LYS A 225 -13.74 9.59 5.69
C LYS A 225 -13.09 10.83 6.31
N SER A 226 -12.26 10.65 7.35
CA SER A 226 -11.57 11.74 8.03
C SER A 226 -10.49 12.33 7.14
N LEU A 227 -10.59 13.63 6.85
CA LEU A 227 -9.57 14.36 6.08
C LEU A 227 -8.22 14.41 6.80
N GLU A 228 -8.22 14.42 8.13
CA GLU A 228 -6.99 14.34 8.93
C GLU A 228 -6.25 13.02 8.68
N LEU A 229 -6.98 11.91 8.70
CA LEU A 229 -6.41 10.59 8.42
C LEU A 229 -5.95 10.48 6.96
N GLN A 230 -6.69 11.04 6.01
CA GLN A 230 -6.23 11.12 4.62
C GLN A 230 -4.95 11.94 4.49
N ALA A 231 -4.80 13.03 5.22
CA ALA A 231 -3.57 13.83 5.24
C ALA A 231 -2.39 13.04 5.83
N LYS A 232 -2.60 12.25 6.89
CA LYS A 232 -1.58 11.34 7.43
C LYS A 232 -1.12 10.32 6.37
N ILE A 233 -2.05 9.72 5.62
CA ILE A 233 -1.71 8.80 4.52
C ILE A 233 -0.91 9.51 3.42
N LYS A 234 -1.31 10.72 3.02
CA LYS A 234 -0.62 11.50 1.97
C LYS A 234 0.80 11.89 2.37
N ASN A 235 1.00 12.24 3.64
CA ASN A 235 2.32 12.57 4.17
C ASN A 235 3.22 11.34 4.34
N GLY A 236 2.66 10.13 4.18
CA GLY A 236 3.36 8.85 4.30
C GLY A 236 3.68 8.48 5.74
N ALA A 237 4.05 7.22 5.93
CA ALA A 237 4.81 6.85 7.13
C ALA A 237 6.13 7.62 7.14
N PRO A 238 6.66 8.01 8.31
CA PRO A 238 8.03 8.53 8.41
C PRO A 238 8.99 7.61 7.66
N VAL A 239 9.84 8.17 6.81
CA VAL A 239 10.90 7.41 6.13
C VAL A 239 11.73 6.71 7.20
N ASP A 240 11.85 5.39 7.10
CA ASP A 240 12.66 4.58 8.01
C ASP A 240 14.14 5.02 7.92
N PRO A 241 14.69 5.68 8.95
CA PRO A 241 16.09 6.08 8.97
C PRO A 241 17.05 4.89 9.14
N ASP A 242 16.55 3.74 9.61
CA ASP A 242 17.33 2.56 9.96
C ASP A 242 17.36 1.52 8.82
N PHE A 243 16.61 1.74 7.73
CA PHE A 243 16.67 0.91 6.53
C PHE A 243 18.02 1.12 5.79
N ASN A 244 19.01 0.30 6.16
CA ASN A 244 20.30 0.23 5.50
C ASN A 244 20.34 -0.90 4.44
N PRO A 245 20.33 -0.59 3.13
CA PRO A 245 20.39 -1.59 2.07
C PRO A 245 21.74 -2.35 2.00
N GLU A 246 22.71 -2.12 2.89
CA GLU A 246 23.98 -2.85 2.90
C GLU A 246 23.93 -4.22 3.61
N ASN A 247 22.86 -4.56 4.35
CA ASN A 247 22.69 -5.88 5.00
C ASN A 247 22.04 -6.96 4.08
N LEU A 248 22.14 -6.80 2.76
CA LEU A 248 21.44 -7.64 1.79
C LEU A 248 21.94 -9.10 1.75
N GLU A 249 23.19 -9.38 2.09
CA GLU A 249 23.79 -10.72 1.93
C GLU A 249 23.26 -11.75 2.95
N GLU A 250 22.83 -11.34 4.15
CA GLU A 250 22.28 -12.28 5.15
C GLU A 250 20.90 -12.84 4.78
N TYR A 251 20.15 -12.16 3.90
CA TYR A 251 18.79 -12.56 3.52
C TYR A 251 18.70 -13.49 2.29
N TYR A 252 19.81 -13.71 1.58
CA TYR A 252 19.88 -14.63 0.42
C TYR A 252 20.43 -16.02 0.77
N THR A 253 20.57 -16.34 2.06
CA THR A 253 21.07 -17.64 2.51
C THR A 253 19.93 -18.56 2.96
N PHE A 254 19.24 -19.20 2.01
CA PHE A 254 18.45 -20.42 2.23
C PHE A 254 18.45 -21.30 0.99
#